data_AF-A0A540NA51-F1
#
_entry.id   AF-A0A540NA51-F1
#
_cell.length_a   1.000
_cell.length_b   1.000
_cell.length_c   1.000
_cell.angle_alpha   90.00
_cell.angle_beta   90.00
_cell.angle_gamma   90.00
#
_symmetry.space_group_name_H-M   'P 1'
#
loop_
_entity.id
_entity.type
_entity.pdbx_description
1 polymer ?
#
loop_
_entity_poly.entity_id
_entity_poly.type
_entity_poly.pdbx_seq_one_letter_code
_entity_poly.pdbx_strand_id
1 'polypeptide(L)' 'MIGYSQVGFRVRHSNGRTTFTIKTYIRFEYLCPYTLMSIRREFTLTNTITVTKSNDDDS' A
#
# COMPACT_ATOMS: atom_id res chain seq x y z
N MET A 1 -9.07 -19.73 -6.96
CA MET A 1 -8.20 -18.56 -6.76
C MET A 1 -8.26 -18.19 -5.30
N ILE A 2 -7.15 -18.28 -4.57
CA ILE A 2 -7.09 -17.82 -3.17
C ILE A 2 -6.39 -16.47 -3.19
N GLY A 3 -7.11 -15.42 -2.79
CA GLY A 3 -6.61 -14.05 -2.71
C GLY A 3 -6.35 -13.67 -1.26
N TYR A 4 -5.13 -13.24 -0.95
CA TYR A 4 -4.80 -12.63 0.33
C TYR A 4 -4.52 -11.15 0.10
N SER A 5 -5.20 -10.29 0.85
CA SER A 5 -4.99 -8.85 0.84
C SER A 5 -4.69 -8.37 2.26
N GLN A 6 -3.56 -7.71 2.45
CA GLN A 6 -3.19 -7.07 3.72
C GLN A 6 -2.89 -5.60 3.48
N VAL A 7 -3.47 -4.73 4.30
CA VAL A 7 -3.21 -3.29 4.26
C VAL A 7 -2.41 -2.89 5.50
N GLY A 8 -1.26 -2.27 5.30
CA GLY A 8 -0.44 -1.66 6.33
C GLY A 8 -0.50 -0.15 6.25
N PHE A 9 -0.65 0.51 7.39
CA PHE A 9 -0.67 1.96 7.50
C PHE A 9 0.48 2.45 8.38
N ARG A 10 1.19 3.47 7.92
CA ARG A 10 2.25 4.13 8.69
C ARG A 10 2.11 5.64 8.60
N VAL A 11 2.13 6.31 9.73
CA VAL A 11 2.21 7.78 9.81
C VAL A 11 3.60 8.17 10.28
N ARG A 12 4.17 9.22 9.67
CA ARG A 12 5.38 9.89 10.15
C ARG A 12 5.13 11.38 10.22
N HIS A 13 5.55 12.00 11.30
CA HIS A 13 5.55 13.45 11.44
C HIS A 13 7.01 13.94 11.52
N SER A 14 7.35 14.96 10.73
CA SER A 14 8.68 15.59 10.75
C SER A 14 8.58 17.02 10.19
N ASN A 15 9.11 18.01 10.91
CA ASN A 15 9.23 19.40 10.47
C ASN A 15 7.98 19.99 9.81
N GLY A 16 6.83 19.98 10.49
CA GLY A 16 5.57 20.55 9.97
C GLY A 16 4.93 19.76 8.82
N ARG A 17 5.52 18.62 8.45
CA ARG A 17 5.06 17.71 7.42
C ARG A 17 4.59 16.40 8.05
N THR A 18 3.38 16.00 7.69
CA THR A 18 2.82 14.69 8.03
C THR A 18 2.81 13.83 6.77
N THR A 19 3.47 12.67 6.83
CA THR A 19 3.50 11.70 5.74
C THR A 19 2.70 10.48 6.14
N PHE A 20 1.71 10.12 5.32
CA PHE A 20 0.94 8.89 5.42
C PHE A 20 1.45 7.93 4.36
N THR A 21 1.79 6.71 4.76
CA THR A 21 2.18 5.64 3.86
C THR A 21 1.20 4.49 4.01
N ILE A 22 0.47 4.21 2.93
CA ILE A 22 -0.45 3.08 2.81
C ILE A 22 0.25 2.03 1.96
N LYS A 23 0.45 0.83 2.49
CA LYS A 23 1.00 -0.31 1.76
C LYS A 23 -0.07 -1.39 1.65
N THR A 24 -0.40 -1.79 0.44
CA THR A 24 -1.32 -2.90 0.20
C THR A 24 -0.54 -4.05 -0.42
N TYR A 25 -0.56 -5.20 0.25
CA TYR A 25 0.04 -6.44 -0.19
C TYR A 25 -1.06 -7.32 -0.74
N ILE A 26 -0.96 -7.68 -2.02
CA ILE A 26 -1.93 -8.52 -2.71
C ILE A 26 -1.21 -9.77 -3.19
N ARG A 27 -1.66 -10.95 -2.76
CA ARG A 27 -1.16 -12.23 -3.22
C ARG A 27 -2.28 -13.02 -3.88
N PHE A 28 -2.01 -13.48 -5.10
CA PHE A 28 -2.87 -14.39 -5.84
C PHE A 28 -2.19 -15.74 -5.97
N GLU A 29 -2.93 -16.78 -5.65
CA GLU A 29 -2.52 -18.17 -5.87
C GLU A 29 -3.60 -18.92 -6.65
N TYR A 30 -3.19 -19.52 -7.76
CA TYR A 30 -4.06 -20.35 -8.58
C TYR A 30 -3.29 -21.53 -9.18
N LEU A 31 -3.96 -22.67 -9.26
CA LEU A 31 -3.47 -23.84 -9.97
C LEU A 31 -3.82 -23.67 -11.45
N CYS A 32 -2.82 -23.70 -12.34
CA CYS A 32 -3.07 -23.64 -13.77
C CYS A 32 -3.64 -24.99 -14.25
N PRO A 33 -4.87 -25.03 -14.79
CA PRO A 33 -5.53 -26.28 -15.14
C PRO A 33 -4.86 -27.02 -16.30
N TYR A 34 -4.11 -26.31 -17.15
CA TYR A 34 -3.48 -26.88 -18.35
C TYR A 34 -2.03 -27.33 -18.12
N THR A 35 -1.37 -26.86 -17.06
CA THR A 35 0.04 -27.16 -16.80
C THR A 35 0.30 -27.83 -15.46
N LEU A 36 -0.73 -27.99 -14.61
CA LEU A 36 -0.65 -28.51 -13.22
C LEU A 36 0.37 -27.76 -12.34
N MET A 37 0.85 -26.59 -12.77
CA MET A 37 1.74 -25.73 -11.97
C MET A 37 0.92 -24.80 -11.08
N SER A 38 1.38 -24.64 -9.83
CA SER A 38 0.91 -23.55 -8.97
C SER A 38 1.56 -22.24 -9.42
N ILE A 39 0.73 -21.25 -9.75
CA ILE A 39 1.18 -19.90 -10.08
C ILE A 39 0.88 -19.00 -8.89
N ARG A 40 1.94 -18.37 -8.38
CA ARG A 40 1.89 -17.39 -7.30
C ARG A 40 2.31 -16.03 -7.84
N ARG A 41 1.48 -15.02 -7.62
CA ARG A 41 1.76 -13.62 -7.97
C ARG A 41 1.60 -12.74 -6.74
N GLU A 42 2.58 -11.89 -6.50
CA GLU A 42 2.57 -10.93 -5.39
C GLU A 42 2.71 -9.52 -5.94
N PHE A 43 1.87 -8.63 -5.44
CA PHE A 43 1.85 -7.22 -5.79
C PHE A 43 1.93 -6.40 -4.51
N THR A 44 2.72 -5.33 -4.52
CA THR A 44 2.76 -4.34 -3.44
C THR A 44 2.41 -2.98 -4.02
N LEU A 45 1.29 -2.42 -3.58
CA LEU A 45 0.92 -1.04 -3.88
C LEU A 45 1.32 -0.16 -2.71
N THR A 46 2.07 0.91 -2.98
CA THR A 46 2.45 1.89 -1.95
C THR A 46 1.92 3.26 -2.36
N ASN A 47 1.02 3.82 -1.55
CA ASN A 47 0.57 5.20 -1.69
C ASN A 47 1.20 6.04 -0.58
N THR A 48 1.84 7.15 -0.96
CA THR A 48 2.45 8.09 -0.02
C THR A 48 1.77 9.45 -0.15
N ILE A 49 1.02 9.83 0.88
CA ILE A 49 0.37 11.14 0.97
C ILE A 49 1.23 12.01 1.88
N THR A 50 1.56 13.21 1.40
CA THR A 50 2.26 14.21 2.20
C THR A 50 1.33 15.39 2.44
N VAL A 51 1.14 15.73 3.71
CA VAL A 51 0.45 16.95 4.12
C VAL A 51 1.47 17.87 4.74
N THR A 52 1.58 19.08 4.22
CA THR A 52 2.34 20.18 4.80
C THR A 52 1.35 21.16 5.41
N LYS A 53 1.61 21.64 6.64
CA LYS A 53 0.86 22.81 7.14
C LYS A 53 1.08 23.98 6.18
N SER A 54 0.01 24.58 5.66
CA SER A 54 0.10 25.94 5.12
C SER A 54 0.30 26.90 6.28
N ASN A 55 1.20 27.87 6.14
CA ASN A 55 1.20 29.08 6.95
C ASN A 55 0.06 29.95 6.42
N ASP A 56 -1.19 29.60 6.71
CA ASP A 56 -2.26 30.57 6.65
C ASP A 56 -2.24 31.29 8.01
N ASP A 57 -1.38 32.31 8.08
CA ASP A 57 -1.48 33.36 9.08
C ASP A 57 -2.82 34.06 8.85
N ASP A 58 -3.66 34.10 9.89
CA ASP A 58 -4.82 34.97 9.95
C ASP A 58 -4.39 36.41 9.65
N SER A 59 -4.87 36.99 8.55
CA SER A 59 -4.84 38.43 8.27
C SER A 59 -6.09 38.84 7.51
#